data_AF-A0A2X2VCE5-F1
#
_entry.id   AF-A0A2X2VCE5-F1
#
_cell.length_a   1.000
_cell.length_b   1.000
_cell.length_c   1.000
_cell.angle_alpha   90.00
_cell.angle_beta   90.00
_cell.angle_gamma   90.00
#
_symmetry.space_group_name_H-M   'P 1'
#
loop_
_entity.id
_entity.type
_entity.pdbx_description
1 polymer ?
#
loop_
_entity_poly.entity_id
_entity_poly.type
_entity_poly.pdbx_seq_one_letter_code
_entity_poly.pdbx_strand_id
1 'polypeptide(L)'
;MGINLKPIDIVDDISKEEFFEKYLKPRRPVVIKNMAKKWPAYQKWTMEYMKEVVGDVEVPLYDSSKADPSAPINASAAQMKFGDYIDLIQREPTDLRIFLFDPIKYAPKLLEDYISPKELMGGFLDKYPNMFFGGKGSVTFLHFDIDMAHIFHTHFNGRKHVLLFDYKWRERLYQIPYATYALEDYDIENPDFTKFPALDGVEGIECFLEHGDTLFMPTGWWHWMKYLDGSFSISLRAWDKSWAVKAHSLWNLTVQRKFDDIMKSSFKKKYMDWKEKMAVKRAEIALKRGLPR
;
A
#
# COMPACT_ATOMS: atom_id res chain seq x y z
N MET A 1 22.43 -1.02 -15.61
CA MET A 1 21.45 -0.12 -14.99
C MET A 1 20.30 -0.96 -14.50
N GLY A 2 19.84 -0.77 -13.27
CA GLY A 2 18.82 -1.62 -12.65
C GLY A 2 18.46 -1.17 -11.24
N ILE A 3 17.24 -1.50 -10.81
CA ILE A 3 16.88 -1.45 -9.39
C ILE A 3 17.46 -2.70 -8.72
N ASN A 4 18.11 -2.52 -7.58
CA ASN A 4 18.74 -3.59 -6.81
C ASN A 4 17.73 -4.16 -5.81
N LEU A 5 16.93 -5.13 -6.25
CA LEU A 5 15.97 -5.84 -5.41
C LEU A 5 16.64 -7.00 -4.66
N LYS A 6 16.29 -7.14 -3.38
CA LYS A 6 16.67 -8.29 -2.55
C LYS A 6 15.41 -8.98 -2.04
N PRO A 7 15.42 -10.31 -1.85
CA PRO A 7 14.29 -10.98 -1.23
C PRO A 7 14.07 -10.45 0.19
N ILE A 8 12.80 -10.33 0.59
CA ILE A 8 12.45 -10.01 1.98
C ILE A 8 12.90 -11.13 2.91
N ASP A 9 13.06 -10.77 4.19
CA ASP A 9 13.18 -11.77 5.24
C ASP A 9 11.82 -12.44 5.49
N ILE A 10 11.82 -13.76 5.65
CA ILE A 10 10.62 -14.56 5.81
C ILE A 10 10.81 -15.48 7.01
N VAL A 11 9.87 -15.40 7.96
CA VAL A 11 9.84 -16.23 9.16
C VAL A 11 8.51 -16.95 9.27
N ASP A 12 8.53 -18.15 9.85
CA ASP A 12 7.30 -18.90 10.08
C ASP A 12 6.50 -18.29 11.24
N ASP A 13 7.13 -18.16 12.40
CA ASP A 13 6.64 -17.52 13.61
C ASP A 13 7.72 -16.57 14.16
N ILE A 14 7.34 -15.65 15.05
CA ILE A 14 8.29 -14.71 15.66
C ILE A 14 7.89 -14.35 17.09
N SER A 15 8.87 -14.25 17.99
CA SER A 15 8.66 -13.74 19.35
C SER A 15 8.59 -12.21 19.36
N LYS A 16 8.04 -11.64 20.44
CA LYS A 16 7.99 -10.18 20.61
C LYS A 16 9.39 -9.56 20.65
N GLU A 17 10.31 -10.20 21.36
CA GLU A 17 11.68 -9.73 21.55
C GLU A 17 12.45 -9.74 20.22
N GLU A 18 12.32 -10.83 19.45
CA GLU A 18 12.94 -10.95 18.14
C GLU A 18 12.32 -9.97 17.14
N PHE A 19 10.98 -9.85 17.14
CA PHE A 19 10.27 -8.87 16.32
C PHE A 19 10.76 -7.45 16.60
N PHE A 20 10.89 -7.10 17.87
CA PHE A 20 11.33 -5.79 18.29
C PHE A 20 12.76 -5.49 17.82
N GLU A 21 13.72 -6.35 18.14
CA GLU A 21 15.14 -6.09 17.87
C GLU A 21 15.50 -6.19 16.38
N LYS A 22 14.91 -7.13 15.63
CA LYS A 22 15.27 -7.37 14.22
C LYS A 22 14.45 -6.58 13.21
N TYR A 23 13.23 -6.17 13.55
CA TYR A 23 12.29 -5.58 12.56
C TYR A 23 11.70 -4.25 13.00
N LEU A 24 11.06 -4.16 14.17
CA LEU A 24 10.38 -2.93 14.59
C LEU A 24 11.37 -1.79 14.89
N LYS A 25 12.39 -2.05 15.71
CA LYS A 25 13.43 -1.06 16.10
C LYS A 25 14.29 -0.59 14.92
N PRO A 26 14.83 -1.48 14.05
CA PRO A 26 15.59 -1.05 12.88
C PRO A 26 14.72 -0.62 11.69
N ARG A 27 13.38 -0.68 11.81
CA ARG A 27 12.41 -0.39 10.75
C ARG A 27 12.62 -1.22 9.49
N ARG A 28 12.74 -2.54 9.67
CA ARG A 28 12.90 -3.49 8.58
C ARG A 28 11.60 -4.29 8.33
N PRO A 29 11.13 -4.42 7.08
CA PRO A 29 10.00 -5.27 6.72
C PRO A 29 10.30 -6.76 6.90
N VAL A 30 9.25 -7.54 7.15
CA VAL A 30 9.31 -9.01 7.26
C VAL A 30 7.98 -9.63 6.88
N VAL A 31 8.02 -10.83 6.29
CA VAL A 31 6.84 -11.68 6.10
C VAL A 31 6.80 -12.74 7.20
N ILE A 32 5.64 -12.87 7.86
CA ILE A 32 5.37 -13.84 8.91
C ILE A 32 4.30 -14.81 8.40
N LYS A 33 4.65 -16.08 8.18
CA LYS A 33 3.77 -17.05 7.50
C LYS A 33 2.64 -17.60 8.36
N ASN A 34 2.87 -17.82 9.65
CA ASN A 34 1.93 -18.53 10.50
C ASN A 34 1.02 -17.61 11.34
N MET A 35 1.15 -16.29 11.20
CA MET A 35 0.38 -15.33 12.01
C MET A 35 -1.13 -15.52 11.82
N ALA A 36 -1.60 -15.52 10.57
CA ALA A 36 -3.03 -15.63 10.27
C ALA A 36 -3.58 -17.02 10.54
N LYS A 37 -2.76 -18.08 10.60
CA LYS A 37 -3.23 -19.47 10.81
C LYS A 37 -4.01 -19.67 12.13
N LYS A 38 -3.81 -18.76 13.10
CA LYS A 38 -4.52 -18.75 14.38
C LYS A 38 -5.84 -17.96 14.33
N TRP A 39 -6.11 -17.25 13.23
CA TRP A 39 -7.30 -16.45 13.03
C TRP A 39 -8.44 -17.31 12.47
N PRO A 40 -9.69 -17.14 12.93
CA PRO A 40 -10.85 -17.75 12.26
C PRO A 40 -10.90 -17.41 10.77
N ALA A 41 -10.49 -16.19 10.39
CA ALA A 41 -10.41 -15.70 9.01
C ALA A 41 -9.61 -16.63 8.09
N TYR A 42 -8.56 -17.30 8.57
CA TYR A 42 -7.73 -18.16 7.72
C TYR A 42 -8.50 -19.32 7.09
N GLN A 43 -9.53 -19.84 7.77
CA GLN A 43 -10.40 -20.86 7.21
C GLN A 43 -11.70 -20.28 6.65
N LYS A 44 -12.25 -19.25 7.30
CA LYS A 44 -13.57 -18.70 6.98
C LYS A 44 -13.56 -17.75 5.78
N TRP A 45 -12.51 -16.95 5.62
CA TRP A 45 -12.49 -15.88 4.62
C TRP A 45 -12.11 -16.44 3.26
N THR A 46 -13.13 -16.86 2.51
CA THR A 46 -13.04 -17.14 1.07
C THR A 46 -13.71 -16.02 0.27
N MET A 47 -13.54 -16.03 -1.06
CA MET A 47 -14.25 -15.10 -1.94
C MET A 47 -15.77 -15.29 -1.83
N GLU A 48 -16.24 -16.53 -1.73
CA GLU A 48 -17.65 -16.89 -1.58
C GLU A 48 -18.20 -16.38 -0.24
N TYR A 49 -17.47 -16.56 0.86
CA TYR A 49 -17.89 -16.03 2.15
C TYR A 49 -17.99 -14.51 2.12
N MET A 50 -17.00 -13.82 1.54
CA MET A 50 -17.05 -12.36 1.38
C MET A 50 -18.26 -11.92 0.54
N LYS A 51 -18.56 -12.64 -0.54
CA LYS A 51 -19.75 -12.42 -1.35
C LYS A 51 -21.04 -12.64 -0.56
N GLU A 52 -21.11 -13.65 0.31
CA GLU A 52 -22.28 -13.89 1.17
C GLU A 52 -22.50 -12.74 2.17
N VAL A 53 -21.44 -12.23 2.81
CA VAL A 53 -21.60 -11.24 3.89
C VAL A 53 -21.79 -9.81 3.40
N VAL A 54 -21.23 -9.44 2.24
CA VAL A 54 -21.26 -8.04 1.74
C VAL A 54 -21.63 -7.92 0.25
N GLY A 55 -22.10 -8.98 -0.39
CA GLY A 55 -22.31 -9.04 -1.84
C GLY A 55 -23.24 -7.97 -2.43
N ASP A 56 -24.26 -7.54 -1.69
CA ASP A 56 -25.23 -6.55 -2.16
C ASP A 56 -24.76 -5.09 -2.04
N VAL A 57 -23.59 -4.85 -1.43
CA VAL A 57 -23.03 -3.50 -1.28
C VAL A 57 -22.53 -2.99 -2.63
N GLU A 58 -22.97 -1.81 -3.05
CA GLU A 58 -22.36 -1.12 -4.19
C GLU A 58 -20.97 -0.59 -3.80
N VAL A 59 -19.97 -0.93 -4.61
CA VAL A 59 -18.58 -0.56 -4.34
C VAL A 59 -17.96 0.25 -5.49
N PRO A 60 -17.19 1.31 -5.18
CA PRO A 60 -16.39 2.00 -6.17
C PRO A 60 -15.18 1.15 -6.57
N LEU A 61 -14.92 1.08 -7.86
CA LEU A 61 -13.79 0.39 -8.45
C LEU A 61 -12.82 1.38 -9.06
N TYR A 62 -11.54 1.11 -8.88
CA TYR A 62 -10.43 1.93 -9.35
C TYR A 62 -9.57 1.11 -10.30
N ASP A 63 -8.91 1.75 -11.25
CA ASP A 63 -7.94 1.11 -12.14
C ASP A 63 -6.53 1.68 -11.91
N SER A 64 -5.60 1.40 -12.84
CA SER A 64 -4.24 1.93 -12.86
C SER A 64 -4.09 3.19 -13.72
N SER A 65 -5.19 3.75 -14.24
CA SER A 65 -5.12 4.95 -15.08
C SER A 65 -4.55 6.13 -14.29
N LYS A 66 -3.68 6.91 -14.94
CA LYS A 66 -3.08 8.08 -14.33
C LYS A 66 -4.17 9.06 -13.91
N ALA A 67 -4.15 9.47 -12.65
CA ALA A 67 -5.22 10.30 -12.10
C ALA A 67 -5.38 11.60 -12.91
N ASP A 68 -6.59 11.86 -13.43
CA ASP A 68 -6.88 13.09 -14.14
C ASP A 68 -6.78 14.29 -13.18
N PRO A 69 -5.88 15.27 -13.42
CA PRO A 69 -5.75 16.48 -12.62
C PRO A 69 -7.03 17.31 -12.46
N SER A 70 -8.01 17.09 -13.34
CA SER A 70 -9.29 17.79 -13.37
C SER A 70 -10.43 17.02 -12.70
N ALA A 71 -10.24 15.73 -12.41
CA ALA A 71 -11.21 14.90 -11.71
C ALA A 71 -11.09 15.04 -10.17
N PRO A 72 -12.15 14.70 -9.41
CA PRO A 72 -12.04 14.51 -7.97
C PRO A 72 -10.92 13.52 -7.61
N ILE A 73 -10.22 13.79 -6.51
CA ILE A 73 -9.21 12.87 -5.97
C ILE A 73 -9.90 11.53 -5.69
N ASN A 74 -9.40 10.44 -6.31
CA ASN A 74 -9.99 9.09 -6.26
C ASN A 74 -11.37 9.00 -6.95
N ALA A 75 -11.54 9.55 -8.15
CA ALA A 75 -12.68 9.21 -8.99
C ALA A 75 -12.65 7.71 -9.34
N SER A 76 -13.76 7.00 -9.11
CA SER A 76 -13.88 5.59 -9.47
C SER A 76 -14.00 5.43 -10.99
N ALA A 77 -13.31 4.45 -11.55
CA ALA A 77 -13.41 4.05 -12.95
C ALA A 77 -14.75 3.34 -13.26
N ALA A 78 -15.30 2.62 -12.27
CA ALA A 78 -16.57 1.93 -12.37
C ALA A 78 -17.23 1.77 -10.99
N GLN A 79 -18.51 1.37 -10.98
CA GLN A 79 -19.22 0.93 -9.78
C GLN A 79 -20.06 -0.30 -10.13
N MET A 80 -20.13 -1.26 -9.20
CA MET A 80 -21.02 -2.43 -9.29
C MET A 80 -21.28 -3.01 -7.90
N LYS A 81 -22.16 -4.00 -7.80
CA LYS A 81 -22.31 -4.77 -6.56
C LYS A 81 -21.02 -5.53 -6.25
N PHE A 82 -20.67 -5.60 -4.97
CA PHE A 82 -19.50 -6.33 -4.50
C PHE A 82 -19.50 -7.79 -5.00
N GLY A 83 -20.66 -8.46 -4.96
CA GLY A 83 -20.78 -9.84 -5.42
C GLY A 83 -20.46 -10.02 -6.90
N ASP A 84 -20.90 -9.09 -7.76
CA ASP A 84 -20.59 -9.10 -9.19
C ASP A 84 -19.10 -8.87 -9.44
N TYR A 85 -18.49 -8.00 -8.65
CA TYR A 85 -17.05 -7.75 -8.70
C TYR A 85 -16.24 -8.98 -8.25
N ILE A 86 -16.68 -9.67 -7.20
CA ILE A 86 -16.05 -10.92 -6.77
C ILE A 86 -16.15 -12.01 -7.85
N ASP A 87 -17.27 -12.10 -8.56
CA ASP A 87 -17.40 -13.02 -9.71
C ASP A 87 -16.45 -12.63 -10.85
N LEU A 88 -16.31 -11.32 -11.13
CA LEU A 88 -15.41 -10.81 -12.16
C LEU A 88 -13.95 -11.21 -11.89
N ILE A 89 -13.42 -10.91 -10.70
CA ILE A 89 -11.99 -11.14 -10.39
C ILE A 89 -11.62 -12.63 -10.27
N GLN A 90 -12.61 -13.50 -10.09
CA GLN A 90 -12.42 -14.95 -10.11
C GLN A 90 -12.49 -15.54 -11.52
N ARG A 91 -13.28 -14.92 -12.41
CA ARG A 91 -13.47 -15.39 -13.78
C ARG A 91 -12.32 -14.98 -14.70
N GLU A 92 -11.87 -13.73 -14.61
CA GLU A 92 -10.94 -13.17 -15.59
C GLU A 92 -10.00 -12.09 -15.01
N PRO A 93 -8.84 -11.87 -15.65
CA PRO A 93 -7.99 -10.73 -15.32
C PRO A 93 -8.71 -9.40 -15.52
N THR A 94 -8.47 -8.47 -14.60
CA THR A 94 -8.99 -7.10 -14.68
C THR A 94 -8.08 -6.16 -13.90
N ASP A 95 -7.96 -4.93 -14.38
CA ASP A 95 -7.24 -3.86 -13.69
C ASP A 95 -8.09 -3.21 -12.58
N LEU A 96 -9.35 -3.61 -12.45
CA LEU A 96 -10.24 -3.08 -11.42
C LEU A 96 -9.87 -3.60 -10.02
N ARG A 97 -9.95 -2.70 -9.05
CA ARG A 97 -9.70 -2.95 -7.62
C ARG A 97 -10.63 -2.16 -6.71
N ILE A 98 -10.90 -2.70 -5.53
CA ILE A 98 -11.53 -1.95 -4.43
C ILE A 98 -10.43 -1.42 -3.50
N PHE A 99 -10.46 -0.12 -3.26
CA PHE A 99 -9.51 0.59 -2.39
C PHE A 99 -10.18 1.05 -1.09
N LEU A 100 -9.53 0.78 0.05
CA LEU A 100 -9.99 1.14 1.39
C LEU A 100 -11.45 0.77 1.65
N PHE A 101 -11.81 -0.48 1.38
CA PHE A 101 -13.14 -0.97 1.74
C PHE A 101 -13.22 -1.11 3.26
N ASP A 102 -14.29 -0.56 3.82
CA ASP A 102 -14.67 -0.73 5.21
C ASP A 102 -15.85 -1.72 5.26
N PRO A 103 -15.57 -3.04 5.23
CA PRO A 103 -16.61 -4.04 5.26
C PRO A 103 -17.36 -4.05 6.59
N ILE A 104 -16.78 -3.50 7.66
CA ILE A 104 -17.36 -3.54 9.02
C ILE A 104 -18.65 -2.74 9.09
N LYS A 105 -18.77 -1.68 8.29
CA LYS A 105 -20.02 -0.91 8.18
C LYS A 105 -21.21 -1.78 7.77
N TYR A 106 -20.96 -2.85 7.02
CA TYR A 106 -22.00 -3.73 6.47
C TYR A 106 -22.03 -5.12 7.14
N ALA A 107 -20.86 -5.63 7.54
CA ALA A 107 -20.66 -6.93 8.14
C ALA A 107 -19.74 -6.83 9.39
N PRO A 108 -20.22 -6.26 10.51
CA PRO A 108 -19.39 -5.99 11.68
C PRO A 108 -18.81 -7.26 12.33
N LYS A 109 -19.45 -8.42 12.14
CA LYS A 109 -18.96 -9.71 12.65
C LYS A 109 -17.61 -10.13 12.09
N LEU A 110 -17.18 -9.56 10.95
CA LEU A 110 -15.83 -9.79 10.41
C LEU A 110 -14.72 -9.36 11.39
N LEU A 111 -15.00 -8.42 12.32
CA LEU A 111 -14.07 -8.04 13.38
C LEU A 111 -13.74 -9.19 14.33
N GLU A 112 -14.61 -10.20 14.43
CA GLU A 112 -14.41 -11.37 15.30
C GLU A 112 -13.48 -12.41 14.65
N ASP A 113 -13.21 -12.28 13.34
CA ASP A 113 -12.49 -13.28 12.57
C ASP A 113 -10.98 -13.05 12.52
N TYR A 114 -10.46 -11.87 12.89
CA TYR A 114 -9.02 -11.59 12.92
C TYR A 114 -8.51 -11.24 14.31
N ILE A 115 -7.21 -11.44 14.52
CA ILE A 115 -6.55 -11.14 15.80
C ILE A 115 -5.45 -10.13 15.55
N SER A 116 -5.61 -8.90 16.03
CA SER A 116 -4.54 -7.89 15.98
C SER A 116 -3.30 -8.38 16.73
N PRO A 117 -2.07 -8.26 16.16
CA PRO A 117 -0.86 -8.82 16.75
C PRO A 117 -0.32 -7.96 17.90
N LYS A 118 -1.12 -7.82 18.96
CA LYS A 118 -0.87 -7.01 20.17
C LYS A 118 0.24 -7.58 21.03
N GLU A 119 0.50 -8.87 20.91
CA GLU A 119 1.63 -9.57 21.50
C GLU A 119 2.97 -9.06 20.94
N LEU A 120 3.01 -8.67 19.66
CA LEU A 120 4.22 -8.13 19.02
C LEU A 120 4.41 -6.64 19.31
N MET A 121 3.34 -5.84 19.23
CA MET A 121 3.41 -4.41 19.56
C MET A 121 2.07 -3.79 19.98
N GLY A 122 2.11 -2.61 20.60
CA GLY A 122 0.91 -1.82 20.92
C GLY A 122 0.59 -0.76 19.86
N GLY A 123 -0.48 0.01 20.09
CA GLY A 123 -0.83 1.17 19.26
C GLY A 123 -1.77 0.89 18.10
N PHE A 124 -2.36 -0.31 18.04
CA PHE A 124 -3.31 -0.68 16.98
C PHE A 124 -4.58 0.16 16.99
N LEU A 125 -5.04 0.51 15.79
CA LEU A 125 -6.30 1.19 15.52
C LEU A 125 -7.39 0.16 15.18
N ASP A 126 -7.68 -0.75 16.10
CA ASP A 126 -8.50 -1.95 15.85
C ASP A 126 -9.92 -1.68 15.33
N LYS A 127 -10.43 -0.46 15.51
CA LYS A 127 -11.77 -0.06 15.04
C LYS A 127 -11.83 0.28 13.54
N TYR A 128 -10.70 0.30 12.85
CA TYR A 128 -10.60 0.78 11.46
C TYR A 128 -9.68 -0.09 10.58
N PRO A 129 -9.82 -1.43 10.53
CA PRO A 129 -9.14 -2.19 9.50
C PRO A 129 -9.70 -1.81 8.13
N ASN A 130 -8.82 -1.80 7.13
CA ASN A 130 -9.23 -1.58 5.75
C ASN A 130 -8.94 -2.84 4.95
N MET A 131 -9.90 -3.24 4.14
CA MET A 131 -9.75 -4.35 3.21
C MET A 131 -9.54 -3.84 1.78
N PHE A 132 -8.77 -4.63 1.02
CA PHE A 132 -8.38 -4.32 -0.34
C PHE A 132 -8.63 -5.56 -1.19
N PHE A 133 -9.27 -5.40 -2.33
CA PHE A 133 -9.57 -6.47 -3.27
C PHE A 133 -9.05 -6.08 -4.64
N GLY A 134 -8.52 -7.02 -5.42
CA GLY A 134 -7.99 -6.72 -6.75
C GLY A 134 -8.08 -7.91 -7.68
N GLY A 135 -8.38 -7.63 -8.94
CA GLY A 135 -8.28 -8.61 -10.03
C GLY A 135 -6.83 -8.84 -10.45
N LYS A 136 -6.59 -9.98 -11.09
CA LYS A 136 -5.28 -10.30 -11.66
C LYS A 136 -4.84 -9.23 -12.66
N GLY A 137 -3.66 -8.68 -12.46
CA GLY A 137 -3.09 -7.60 -13.25
C GLY A 137 -3.25 -6.21 -12.62
N SER A 138 -4.21 -6.02 -11.71
CA SER A 138 -4.41 -4.74 -11.04
C SER A 138 -3.22 -4.35 -10.17
N VAL A 139 -2.93 -3.05 -10.13
CA VAL A 139 -1.76 -2.48 -9.46
C VAL A 139 -2.17 -1.37 -8.52
N THR A 140 -1.56 -1.37 -7.33
CA THR A 140 -1.47 -0.18 -6.48
C THR A 140 -0.13 0.49 -6.71
N PHE A 141 -0.20 1.71 -7.25
CA PHE A 141 0.95 2.55 -7.59
C PHE A 141 1.89 2.74 -6.39
N LEU A 142 3.14 3.12 -6.68
CA LEU A 142 4.17 3.26 -5.67
C LEU A 142 3.89 4.45 -4.73
N HIS A 143 3.64 4.15 -3.46
CA HIS A 143 3.29 5.15 -2.46
C HIS A 143 3.72 4.73 -1.05
N PHE A 144 3.63 5.65 -0.09
CA PHE A 144 3.62 5.33 1.33
C PHE A 144 2.36 5.89 1.97
N ASP A 145 2.03 5.39 3.15
CA ASP A 145 0.81 5.77 3.85
C ASP A 145 0.94 7.13 4.53
N ILE A 146 -0.03 8.02 4.25
CA ILE A 146 -0.06 9.40 4.72
C ILE A 146 -0.09 9.54 6.24
N ASP A 147 -0.67 8.56 6.92
CA ASP A 147 -0.78 8.52 8.39
C ASP A 147 0.51 8.05 9.08
N MET A 148 1.52 7.65 8.32
CA MET A 148 2.80 7.16 8.84
C MET A 148 2.64 6.02 9.86
N ALA A 149 1.61 5.18 9.71
CA ALA A 149 1.40 4.01 10.57
C ALA A 149 2.37 2.87 10.21
N HIS A 150 2.64 2.00 11.19
CA HIS A 150 3.06 0.63 10.91
C HIS A 150 1.87 -0.16 10.37
N ILE A 151 2.12 -1.06 9.42
CA ILE A 151 1.07 -1.82 8.75
C ILE A 151 1.38 -3.31 8.90
N PHE A 152 0.37 -4.08 9.32
CA PHE A 152 0.36 -5.53 9.20
C PHE A 152 -0.64 -5.88 8.11
N HIS A 153 -0.12 -6.21 6.93
CA HIS A 153 -0.91 -6.52 5.74
C HIS A 153 -1.01 -8.03 5.57
N THR A 154 -2.17 -8.60 5.89
CA THR A 154 -2.42 -10.04 5.80
C THR A 154 -3.17 -10.36 4.53
N HIS A 155 -2.66 -11.29 3.74
CA HIS A 155 -3.20 -11.64 2.43
C HIS A 155 -4.06 -12.90 2.46
N PHE A 156 -5.11 -12.92 1.64
CA PHE A 156 -6.05 -14.02 1.51
C PHE A 156 -6.39 -14.26 0.05
N ASN A 157 -6.42 -15.54 -0.32
CA ASN A 157 -6.68 -16.06 -1.66
C ASN A 157 -5.62 -15.62 -2.67
N GLY A 158 -5.27 -16.49 -3.62
CA GLY A 158 -4.33 -16.13 -4.67
C GLY A 158 -2.96 -15.65 -4.15
N ARG A 159 -2.32 -14.77 -4.95
CA ARG A 159 -1.00 -14.22 -4.64
C ARG A 159 -0.90 -12.75 -4.96
N LYS A 160 -0.03 -12.06 -4.22
CA LYS A 160 0.28 -10.64 -4.40
C LYS A 160 1.78 -10.41 -4.45
N HIS A 161 2.25 -9.78 -5.51
CA HIS A 161 3.64 -9.33 -5.66
C HIS A 161 3.79 -7.95 -5.02
N VAL A 162 4.79 -7.78 -4.15
CA VAL A 162 5.05 -6.52 -3.43
C VAL A 162 6.51 -6.11 -3.61
N LEU A 163 6.70 -4.86 -3.99
CA LEU A 163 8.00 -4.19 -3.98
C LEU A 163 8.00 -3.11 -2.89
N LEU A 164 9.07 -3.08 -2.10
CA LEU A 164 9.22 -2.23 -0.92
C LEU A 164 10.51 -1.41 -1.00
N PHE A 165 10.42 -0.13 -0.69
CA PHE A 165 11.57 0.77 -0.67
C PHE A 165 11.59 1.62 0.60
N ASP A 166 12.78 1.76 1.19
CA ASP A 166 12.98 2.61 2.35
C ASP A 166 12.65 4.08 2.01
N TYR A 167 12.07 4.80 2.98
CA TYR A 167 11.73 6.23 2.88
C TYR A 167 12.88 7.12 2.39
N LYS A 168 14.14 6.72 2.62
CA LYS A 168 15.32 7.44 2.12
C LYS A 168 15.36 7.56 0.59
N TRP A 169 14.71 6.65 -0.14
CA TRP A 169 14.70 6.61 -1.61
C TRP A 169 13.67 7.54 -2.26
N ARG A 170 12.76 8.15 -1.49
CA ARG A 170 11.62 8.95 -1.98
C ARG A 170 11.94 9.93 -3.11
N GLU A 171 13.10 10.61 -3.06
CA GLU A 171 13.49 11.58 -4.09
C GLU A 171 13.84 10.89 -5.41
N ARG A 172 14.53 9.75 -5.35
CA ARG A 172 14.92 8.95 -6.51
C ARG A 172 13.78 8.10 -7.06
N LEU A 173 12.78 7.82 -6.23
CA LEU A 173 11.49 7.27 -6.63
C LEU A 173 10.54 8.34 -7.20
N TYR A 174 11.05 9.52 -7.57
CA TYR A 174 10.26 10.58 -8.18
C TYR A 174 9.00 10.97 -7.37
N GLN A 175 9.14 11.08 -6.03
CA GLN A 175 8.04 11.55 -5.18
C GLN A 175 7.48 12.89 -5.67
N ILE A 176 6.16 12.91 -5.87
CA ILE A 176 5.41 14.13 -6.15
C ILE A 176 5.44 15.05 -4.91
N PRO A 177 5.83 16.34 -5.04
CA PRO A 177 5.83 17.27 -3.90
C PRO A 177 4.47 17.32 -3.18
N TYR A 178 4.46 17.38 -1.84
CA TYR A 178 3.23 17.41 -1.04
C TYR A 178 2.28 16.21 -1.25
N ALA A 179 2.74 15.14 -1.89
CA ALA A 179 2.02 13.89 -2.03
C ALA A 179 2.81 12.74 -1.40
N THR A 180 2.12 11.62 -1.18
CA THR A 180 2.71 10.40 -0.62
C THR A 180 2.93 9.33 -1.67
N TYR A 181 2.99 9.73 -2.95
CA TYR A 181 3.12 8.85 -4.11
C TYR A 181 4.12 9.39 -5.14
N ALA A 182 4.59 8.49 -5.99
CA ALA A 182 5.56 8.74 -7.04
C ALA A 182 4.89 9.23 -8.34
N LEU A 183 5.69 9.54 -9.36
CA LEU A 183 5.14 9.63 -10.73
C LEU A 183 4.51 8.30 -11.14
N GLU A 184 3.40 8.37 -11.85
CA GLU A 184 2.70 7.21 -12.41
C GLU A 184 3.14 6.94 -13.88
N ASP A 185 4.11 7.70 -14.36
CA ASP A 185 4.61 7.67 -15.75
C ASP A 185 5.64 6.56 -16.01
N TYR A 186 5.93 5.70 -15.03
CA TYR A 186 6.83 4.57 -15.16
C TYR A 186 6.30 3.31 -14.48
N ASP A 187 6.69 2.16 -15.02
CA ASP A 187 6.52 0.86 -14.37
C ASP A 187 7.74 0.60 -13.47
N ILE A 188 7.52 0.43 -12.17
CA ILE A 188 8.62 0.15 -11.23
C ILE A 188 9.18 -1.27 -11.39
N GLU A 189 8.40 -2.21 -11.94
CA GLU A 189 8.84 -3.59 -12.22
C GLU A 189 9.80 -3.62 -13.42
N ASN A 190 9.59 -2.72 -14.39
CA ASN A 190 10.42 -2.62 -15.59
C ASN A 190 10.56 -1.16 -16.09
N PRO A 191 11.34 -0.32 -15.39
CA PRO A 191 11.41 1.10 -15.71
C PRO A 191 12.28 1.39 -16.94
N ASP A 192 11.87 2.39 -17.73
CA ASP A 192 12.70 2.96 -18.78
C ASP A 192 13.77 3.88 -18.15
N PHE A 193 14.96 3.33 -17.89
CA PHE A 193 16.08 4.08 -17.30
C PHE A 193 16.60 5.24 -18.17
N THR A 194 16.25 5.28 -19.46
CA THR A 194 16.57 6.45 -20.31
C THR A 194 15.71 7.64 -19.92
N LYS A 195 14.44 7.40 -19.59
CA LYS A 195 13.50 8.44 -19.14
C LYS A 195 13.56 8.70 -17.64
N PHE A 196 13.83 7.65 -16.85
CA PHE A 196 13.84 7.69 -15.39
C PHE A 196 15.19 7.23 -14.81
N PRO A 197 16.31 7.90 -15.16
CA PRO A 197 17.65 7.45 -14.77
C PRO A 197 17.88 7.46 -13.26
N ALA A 198 17.10 8.24 -12.49
CA ALA A 198 17.25 8.27 -11.03
C ALA A 198 16.83 6.95 -10.36
N LEU A 199 16.15 6.04 -11.05
CA LEU A 199 15.86 4.70 -10.53
C LEU A 199 17.10 3.78 -10.53
N ASP A 200 18.15 4.10 -11.28
CA ASP A 200 19.32 3.22 -11.45
C ASP A 200 20.14 3.05 -10.17
N GLY A 201 20.15 1.88 -9.56
CA GLY A 201 20.83 1.60 -8.30
C GLY A 201 19.99 1.94 -7.07
N VAL A 202 18.69 2.25 -7.24
CA VAL A 202 17.75 2.24 -6.11
C VAL A 202 17.71 0.84 -5.51
N GLU A 203 17.80 0.76 -4.18
CA GLU A 203 17.72 -0.51 -3.46
C GLU A 203 16.30 -0.74 -2.93
N GLY A 204 15.77 -1.94 -3.17
CA GLY A 204 14.46 -2.35 -2.70
C GLY A 204 14.42 -3.77 -2.19
N ILE A 205 13.27 -4.15 -1.67
CA ILE A 205 12.96 -5.48 -1.17
C ILE A 205 11.74 -6.02 -1.93
N GLU A 206 11.77 -7.29 -2.30
CA GLU A 206 10.71 -7.96 -3.05
C GLU A 206 10.12 -9.12 -2.23
N CYS A 207 8.81 -9.29 -2.30
CA CYS A 207 8.13 -10.47 -1.78
C CYS A 207 6.88 -10.84 -2.54
N PHE A 208 6.47 -12.11 -2.38
CA PHE A 208 5.22 -12.65 -2.86
C PHE A 208 4.44 -13.12 -1.65
N LEU A 209 3.25 -12.57 -1.44
CA LEU A 209 2.35 -12.97 -0.37
C LEU A 209 1.41 -14.04 -0.90
N GLU A 210 1.23 -15.11 -0.12
CA GLU A 210 0.24 -16.15 -0.34
C GLU A 210 -0.86 -16.09 0.72
N HIS A 211 -1.83 -17.00 0.64
CA HIS A 211 -2.94 -17.06 1.59
C HIS A 211 -2.43 -17.27 3.03
N GLY A 212 -2.70 -16.29 3.89
CA GLY A 212 -2.35 -16.26 5.31
C GLY A 212 -1.02 -15.59 5.64
N ASP A 213 -0.22 -15.20 4.64
CA ASP A 213 1.02 -14.47 4.89
C ASP A 213 0.70 -13.06 5.42
N THR A 214 1.40 -12.66 6.48
CA THR A 214 1.34 -11.29 7.00
C THR A 214 2.65 -10.57 6.72
N LEU A 215 2.57 -9.49 5.92
CA LEU A 215 3.66 -8.55 5.71
C LEU A 215 3.61 -7.45 6.77
N PHE A 216 4.66 -7.34 7.59
CA PHE A 216 4.90 -6.16 8.40
C PHE A 216 5.65 -5.10 7.58
N MET A 217 5.02 -3.94 7.38
CA MET A 217 5.63 -2.75 6.80
C MET A 217 5.79 -1.67 7.87
N PRO A 218 7.02 -1.32 8.24
CA PRO A 218 7.26 -0.22 9.15
C PRO A 218 6.78 1.12 8.56
N THR A 219 6.52 2.09 9.43
CA THR A 219 6.19 3.46 9.02
C THR A 219 7.12 4.02 7.94
N GLY A 220 6.52 4.60 6.90
CA GLY A 220 7.22 5.34 5.85
C GLY A 220 7.79 4.47 4.74
N TRP A 221 7.60 3.15 4.79
CA TRP A 221 8.00 2.29 3.68
C TRP A 221 7.13 2.53 2.45
N TRP A 222 7.81 2.83 1.36
CA TRP A 222 7.19 2.91 0.04
C TRP A 222 6.87 1.49 -0.41
N HIS A 223 5.70 1.31 -0.98
CA HIS A 223 5.21 0.03 -1.40
C HIS A 223 4.43 0.15 -2.71
N TRP A 224 4.68 -0.82 -3.58
CA TRP A 224 3.95 -1.08 -4.80
C TRP A 224 3.43 -2.50 -4.73
N MET A 225 2.20 -2.73 -5.16
CA MET A 225 1.53 -4.02 -5.02
C MET A 225 0.81 -4.40 -6.29
N LYS A 226 1.04 -5.62 -6.77
CA LYS A 226 0.39 -6.19 -7.95
C LYS A 226 -0.32 -7.49 -7.60
N TYR A 227 -1.58 -7.57 -7.99
CA TYR A 227 -2.40 -8.76 -7.81
C TYR A 227 -2.04 -9.76 -8.93
N LEU A 228 -1.47 -10.91 -8.55
CA LEU A 228 -1.12 -11.97 -9.52
C LEU A 228 -2.32 -12.88 -9.82
N ASP A 229 -3.29 -12.89 -8.92
CA ASP A 229 -4.51 -13.66 -8.93
C ASP A 229 -5.63 -12.80 -8.29
N GLY A 230 -6.90 -13.10 -8.59
CA GLY A 230 -8.03 -12.49 -7.90
C GLY A 230 -7.94 -12.76 -6.40
N SER A 231 -7.75 -11.73 -5.60
CA SER A 231 -7.38 -11.88 -4.19
C SER A 231 -7.70 -10.64 -3.36
N PHE A 232 -7.52 -10.76 -2.04
CA PHE A 232 -7.77 -9.66 -1.12
C PHE A 232 -6.84 -9.68 0.08
N SER A 233 -6.86 -8.58 0.83
CA SER A 233 -6.04 -8.42 2.03
C SER A 233 -6.73 -7.53 3.04
N ILE A 234 -6.35 -7.70 4.30
CA ILE A 234 -6.66 -6.78 5.40
C ILE A 234 -5.38 -6.08 5.86
N SER A 235 -5.45 -4.76 6.04
CA SER A 235 -4.38 -3.98 6.67
C SER A 235 -4.78 -3.55 8.07
N LEU A 236 -4.02 -4.01 9.07
CA LEU A 236 -4.10 -3.54 10.44
C LEU A 236 -3.04 -2.45 10.67
N ARG A 237 -3.48 -1.28 11.15
CA ARG A 237 -2.62 -0.11 11.35
C ARG A 237 -2.25 0.04 12.82
N ALA A 238 -0.98 0.31 13.12
CA ALA A 238 -0.49 0.61 14.45
C ALA A 238 0.33 1.90 14.48
N TRP A 239 0.08 2.76 15.47
CA TRP A 239 0.83 4.00 15.64
C TRP A 239 2.26 3.75 16.09
N ASP A 240 3.19 4.50 15.48
CA ASP A 240 4.57 4.57 15.91
C ASP A 240 4.68 5.15 17.33
N LYS A 241 5.65 4.70 18.13
CA LYS A 241 5.91 5.26 19.46
C LYS A 241 6.55 6.66 19.41
N SER A 242 7.25 6.99 18.33
CA SER A 242 7.98 8.23 18.15
C SER A 242 7.06 9.44 18.03
N TRP A 243 7.26 10.43 18.92
CA TRP A 243 6.58 11.71 18.85
C TRP A 243 6.85 12.47 17.55
N ALA A 244 8.08 12.38 17.02
CA ALA A 244 8.42 13.02 15.74
C ALA A 244 7.61 12.43 14.58
N VAL A 245 7.43 11.10 14.57
CA VAL A 245 6.61 10.42 13.55
C VAL A 245 5.15 10.80 13.69
N LYS A 246 4.61 10.85 14.91
CA LYS A 246 3.24 11.32 15.15
C LYS A 246 3.02 12.77 14.72
N ALA A 247 3.98 13.65 15.00
CA ALA A 247 3.92 15.04 14.54
C ALA A 247 3.94 15.13 13.01
N HIS A 248 4.78 14.33 12.34
CA HIS A 248 4.81 14.23 10.87
C HIS A 248 3.49 13.70 10.30
N SER A 249 2.91 12.66 10.91
CA SER A 249 1.57 12.15 10.57
C SER A 249 0.51 13.25 10.66
N LEU A 250 0.48 13.99 11.78
CA LEU A 250 -0.48 15.08 11.97
C LEU A 250 -0.29 16.20 10.93
N TRP A 251 0.97 16.57 10.64
CA TRP A 251 1.29 17.54 9.59
C TRP A 251 0.77 17.07 8.22
N ASN A 252 1.03 15.80 7.86
CA ASN A 252 0.59 15.23 6.59
C ASN A 252 -0.93 15.26 6.46
N LEU A 253 -1.63 14.82 7.51
CA LEU A 253 -3.09 14.72 7.54
C LEU A 253 -3.80 16.09 7.57
N THR A 254 -3.20 17.11 8.19
CA THR A 254 -3.87 18.39 8.45
C THR A 254 -3.36 19.54 7.60
N VAL A 255 -2.04 19.73 7.52
CA VAL A 255 -1.46 20.92 6.88
C VAL A 255 -1.12 20.63 5.42
N GLN A 256 -0.33 19.58 5.18
CA GLN A 256 0.10 19.23 3.82
C GLN A 256 -1.09 18.94 2.92
N ARG A 257 -2.02 18.08 3.36
CA ARG A 257 -3.19 17.71 2.56
C ARG A 257 -4.06 18.91 2.23
N LYS A 258 -4.42 19.74 3.23
CA LYS A 258 -5.24 20.93 2.99
C LYS A 258 -4.56 21.92 2.06
N PHE A 259 -3.26 22.13 2.23
CA PHE A 259 -2.49 22.98 1.31
C PHE A 259 -2.54 22.44 -0.12
N ASP A 260 -2.27 21.15 -0.31
CA ASP A 260 -2.28 20.51 -1.63
C ASP A 260 -3.67 20.61 -2.29
N ASP A 261 -4.75 20.39 -1.53
CA ASP A 261 -6.13 20.49 -1.99
C ASP A 261 -6.48 21.92 -2.44
N ILE A 262 -6.09 22.94 -1.67
CA ILE A 262 -6.30 24.35 -2.02
C ILE A 262 -5.53 24.71 -3.31
N MET A 263 -4.28 24.26 -3.41
CA MET A 263 -3.44 24.55 -4.57
C MET A 263 -3.95 23.85 -5.84
N LYS A 264 -4.39 22.59 -5.73
CA LYS A 264 -5.05 21.85 -6.82
C LYS A 264 -6.32 22.55 -7.29
N SER A 265 -7.18 22.97 -6.37
CA SER A 265 -8.42 23.66 -6.72
C SER A 265 -8.17 25.01 -7.40
N SER A 266 -7.18 25.78 -6.91
CA SER A 266 -6.88 27.13 -7.38
C SER A 266 -6.14 27.16 -8.72
N PHE A 267 -5.20 26.24 -8.93
CA PHE A 267 -4.25 26.31 -10.06
C PHE A 267 -4.32 25.11 -11.02
N LYS A 268 -5.07 24.05 -10.66
CA LYS A 268 -5.40 22.89 -11.50
C LYS A 268 -4.16 22.33 -12.22
N LYS A 269 -4.25 22.18 -13.55
CA LYS A 269 -3.19 21.64 -14.41
C LYS A 269 -1.84 22.33 -14.21
N LYS A 270 -1.79 23.65 -14.05
CA LYS A 270 -0.50 24.37 -13.88
C LYS A 270 0.25 23.93 -12.61
N TYR A 271 -0.48 23.66 -11.54
CA TYR A 271 0.11 23.15 -10.30
C TYR A 271 0.57 21.71 -10.46
N MET A 272 -0.25 20.85 -11.07
CA MET A 272 0.15 19.45 -11.33
C MET A 272 1.37 19.36 -12.26
N ASP A 273 1.40 20.11 -13.36
CA ASP A 273 2.56 20.20 -14.26
C ASP A 273 3.83 20.66 -13.50
N TRP A 274 3.69 21.59 -12.55
CA TRP A 274 4.80 22.04 -11.71
C TRP A 274 5.26 20.93 -10.75
N LYS A 275 4.33 20.21 -10.12
CA LYS A 275 4.65 19.12 -9.19
C LYS A 275 5.44 18.01 -9.89
N GLU A 276 5.01 17.59 -11.07
CA GLU A 276 5.69 16.56 -11.86
C GLU A 276 7.10 17.01 -12.27
N LYS A 277 7.24 18.23 -12.80
CA LYS A 277 8.57 18.82 -13.12
C LYS A 277 9.48 18.87 -11.90
N MET A 278 8.94 19.15 -10.71
CA MET A 278 9.70 19.16 -9.47
C MET A 278 10.08 17.77 -8.98
N ALA A 279 9.25 16.76 -9.17
CA ALA A 279 9.61 15.38 -8.90
C ALA A 279 10.81 14.95 -9.75
N VAL A 280 10.78 15.20 -11.06
CA VAL A 280 11.90 14.91 -11.98
C VAL A 280 13.17 15.65 -11.56
N LYS A 281 13.08 16.98 -11.37
CA LYS A 281 14.23 17.79 -10.97
C LYS A 281 14.87 17.31 -9.66
N ARG A 282 14.07 16.94 -8.66
CA ARG A 282 14.57 16.43 -7.37
C ARG A 282 15.27 15.08 -7.54
N ALA A 283 14.68 14.18 -8.32
CA ALA A 283 15.24 12.87 -8.60
C ALA A 283 16.60 12.96 -9.31
N GLU A 284 16.72 13.83 -10.32
CA GLU A 284 17.99 14.08 -11.02
C GLU A 284 19.07 14.69 -10.12
N ILE A 285 18.69 15.64 -9.25
CA ILE A 285 19.60 16.22 -8.26
C ILE A 285 20.08 15.13 -7.28
N ALA A 286 19.17 14.28 -6.81
CA ALA A 286 19.50 13.19 -5.91
C ALA A 286 20.46 12.18 -6.57
N LEU A 287 20.18 11.78 -7.81
CA LEU A 287 21.07 10.92 -8.61
C LEU A 287 22.46 11.55 -8.77
N LYS A 288 22.54 12.80 -9.23
CA LYS A 288 23.81 13.52 -9.45
C LYS A 288 24.64 13.65 -8.18
N ARG A 289 23.99 13.72 -7.01
CA ARG A 289 24.64 13.81 -5.71
C ARG A 289 24.97 12.46 -5.08
N GLY A 290 24.60 11.35 -5.72
CA GLY A 290 24.72 10.01 -5.15
C GLY A 290 23.91 9.85 -3.87
N LEU A 291 22.73 10.47 -3.79
CA LEU A 291 21.81 10.32 -2.66
C LEU A 291 20.88 9.11 -2.90
N PRO A 292 20.29 8.54 -1.85
CA PRO A 292 20.83 8.52 -0.49
C PRO A 292 22.26 7.93 -0.49
N ARG A 293 23.10 8.40 0.44
CA ARG A 293 24.44 7.85 0.69
C ARG A 293 24.38 6.64 1.61
#